data_AF-A0A9D5KI70-F1
#
_entry.id   AF-A0A9D5KI70-F1
#
_cell.length_a   1.000
_cell.length_b   1.000
_cell.length_c   1.000
_cell.angle_alpha   90.00
_cell.angle_beta   90.00
_cell.angle_gamma   90.00
#
_symmetry.space_group_name_H-M   'P 1'
#
loop_
_entity.id
_entity.type
_entity.pdbx_description
1 polymer ?
#
loop_
_entity_poly.entity_id
_entity_poly.type
_entity_poly.pdbx_seq_one_letter_code
_entity_poly.pdbx_strand_id
1 'polypeptide(L)'
;MSAFVYALLTACLWGMVPVIEKIGLGKVPAGVGLFYRGFGVIIGMLCLGFWFTVSETGLKIDLKSASLLMLGGILASFIGQFFFYRALKLGDASLVVPVGATYPLVSFVLAVLVLHEKITPGRIFGILMIIAGIVLIKGK
;
A
#
# COMPACT_ATOMS: atom_id res chain seq x y z
N MET A 1 -14.85 4.33 -16.29
CA MET A 1 -14.15 5.19 -15.32
C MET A 1 -12.65 5.16 -15.63
N SER A 2 -11.93 6.28 -15.52
CA SER A 2 -10.49 6.30 -15.82
C SER A 2 -9.67 5.73 -14.64
N ALA A 3 -8.52 5.11 -14.93
CA ALA A 3 -7.60 4.58 -13.91
C ALA A 3 -7.21 5.62 -12.86
N PHE A 4 -7.16 6.90 -13.26
CA PHE A 4 -6.86 8.03 -12.39
C PHE A 4 -7.88 8.19 -11.25
N VAL A 5 -9.18 8.00 -11.52
CA VAL A 5 -10.22 8.12 -10.48
C VAL A 5 -10.06 7.03 -9.41
N TYR A 6 -9.80 5.78 -9.81
CA TYR A 6 -9.54 4.69 -8.85
C TYR A 6 -8.26 4.92 -8.05
N ALA A 7 -7.22 5.49 -8.66
CA ALA A 7 -5.99 5.86 -7.96
C ALA A 7 -6.24 6.96 -6.91
N LEU A 8 -7.05 7.98 -7.23
CA LEU A 8 -7.43 9.03 -6.28
C LEU A 8 -8.25 8.48 -5.11
N LEU A 9 -9.24 7.62 -5.38
CA LEU A 9 -10.01 6.96 -4.32
C LEU A 9 -9.11 6.13 -3.40
N THR A 10 -8.14 5.41 -3.99
CA THR A 10 -7.13 4.66 -3.23
C THR A 10 -6.31 5.60 -2.35
N ALA A 11 -5.83 6.73 -2.89
CA ALA A 11 -5.06 7.71 -2.14
C ALA A 11 -5.86 8.30 -0.96
N CYS A 12 -7.15 8.60 -1.14
CA CYS A 12 -8.02 9.07 -0.07
C CYS A 12 -8.14 8.03 1.06
N LEU A 13 -8.42 6.77 0.72
CA LEU A 13 -8.55 5.69 1.70
C LEU A 13 -7.22 5.44 2.42
N TRP A 14 -6.12 5.32 1.67
CA TRP A 14 -4.78 5.11 2.24
C TRP A 14 -4.26 6.32 3.03
N GLY A 15 -4.81 7.52 2.82
CA GLY A 15 -4.51 8.70 3.65
C GLY A 15 -5.21 8.66 5.01
N MET A 16 -6.43 8.13 5.08
CA MET A 16 -7.20 8.03 6.34
C MET A 16 -6.72 6.87 7.22
N VAL A 17 -6.35 5.74 6.60
CA VAL A 17 -6.01 4.49 7.30
C VAL A 17 -4.91 4.67 8.36
N PRO A 18 -3.74 5.30 8.09
CA PRO A 18 -2.68 5.44 9.07
C PRO A 18 -3.09 6.19 10.34
N VAL A 19 -4.03 7.15 10.23
CA VAL A 19 -4.55 7.89 11.39
C VAL A 19 -5.38 6.95 12.28
N ILE A 20 -6.29 6.18 11.67
CA ILE A 20 -7.11 5.18 12.38
C ILE A 20 -6.20 4.12 13.02
N GLU A 21 -5.20 3.64 12.29
CA GLU A 21 -4.25 2.63 12.77
C GLU A 21 -3.35 3.15 13.88
N LYS A 22 -2.86 4.39 13.79
CA LYS A 22 -2.10 5.05 14.85
C LYS A 22 -2.92 5.13 16.14
N ILE A 23 -4.21 5.49 16.05
CA ILE A 23 -5.13 5.52 17.20
C ILE A 23 -5.29 4.10 17.78
N GLY A 24 -5.57 3.10 16.94
CA GLY A 24 -5.75 1.71 17.37
C GLY A 24 -4.50 1.09 18.00
N LEU A 25 -3.30 1.48 17.53
CA LEU A 25 -2.02 1.00 18.05
C LEU A 25 -1.62 1.61 19.40
N GLY A 26 -2.34 2.63 19.90
CA GLY A 26 -1.92 3.46 21.04
C GLY A 26 -1.30 2.68 22.21
N LYS A 27 -1.98 1.64 22.70
CA LYS A 27 -1.45 0.74 23.76
C LYS A 27 -1.14 -0.68 23.27
N VAL A 28 -1.40 -0.99 22.00
CA VAL A 28 -1.30 -2.35 21.46
C VAL A 28 0.07 -2.57 20.81
N PRO A 29 0.76 -3.70 21.04
CA PRO A 29 1.98 -4.01 20.30
C PRO A 29 1.74 -4.10 18.78
N ALA A 30 2.72 -3.70 17.97
CA ALA A 30 2.58 -3.70 16.51
C ALA A 30 2.15 -5.06 15.93
N GLY A 31 2.71 -6.17 16.43
CA GLY A 31 2.32 -7.51 15.98
C GLY A 31 0.88 -7.88 16.31
N VAL A 32 0.38 -7.47 17.49
CA VAL A 32 -1.02 -7.70 17.89
C VAL A 32 -1.95 -6.83 17.05
N GLY A 33 -1.60 -5.56 16.83
CA GLY A 33 -2.37 -4.69 15.93
C GLY A 33 -2.46 -5.27 14.52
N LEU A 34 -1.36 -5.80 14.00
CA LEU A 34 -1.31 -6.43 12.67
C LEU A 34 -2.20 -7.68 12.60
N PHE A 35 -2.21 -8.48 13.67
CA PHE A 35 -3.11 -9.63 13.78
C PHE A 35 -4.58 -9.21 13.72
N TYR A 36 -4.97 -8.15 14.44
CA TYR A 36 -6.35 -7.62 14.40
C TYR A 36 -6.72 -7.00 13.04
N ARG A 37 -5.78 -6.32 12.38
CA ARG A 37 -5.97 -5.85 10.99
C ARG A 37 -6.33 -7.02 10.06
N GLY A 38 -5.76 -8.20 10.29
CA GLY A 38 -6.07 -9.42 9.55
C GLY A 38 -7.56 -9.77 9.56
N PHE A 39 -8.26 -9.66 10.70
CA PHE A 39 -9.70 -9.90 10.78
C PHE A 39 -10.49 -8.94 9.89
N GLY A 40 -10.13 -7.65 9.87
CA GLY A 40 -10.78 -6.67 8.99
C GLY A 40 -10.62 -7.00 7.52
N VAL A 41 -9.43 -7.44 7.11
CA VAL A 41 -9.17 -7.90 5.72
C VAL A 41 -10.00 -9.13 5.38
N ILE A 42 -10.06 -10.13 6.27
CA ILE A 42 -10.85 -11.35 6.06
C ILE A 42 -12.34 -11.02 5.90
N ILE A 43 -12.90 -10.17 6.78
CA ILE A 43 -14.30 -9.73 6.68
C ILE A 43 -14.55 -9.05 5.32
N GLY A 44 -13.68 -8.13 4.91
CA GLY A 44 -13.79 -7.47 3.61
C GLY A 44 -13.73 -8.44 2.43
N MET A 45 -12.83 -9.42 2.46
CA MET A 45 -12.72 -10.46 1.44
C MET A 45 -13.98 -11.33 1.36
N LEU A 46 -14.56 -11.71 2.51
CA LEU A 46 -15.80 -12.47 2.54
C LEU A 46 -16.97 -11.66 1.97
N CYS A 47 -17.10 -10.38 2.33
CA CYS A 47 -18.12 -9.49 1.76
C CYS A 47 -18.00 -9.37 0.25
N LEU A 48 -16.77 -9.27 -0.28
CA LEU A 48 -16.54 -9.30 -1.73
C LEU A 48 -16.98 -10.65 -2.31
N GLY A 49 -16.65 -11.77 -1.68
CA GLY A 49 -17.08 -13.10 -2.11
C GLY A 49 -18.61 -13.22 -2.21
N PHE A 50 -19.36 -12.69 -1.24
CA PHE A 50 -20.83 -12.64 -1.25
C PHE A 50 -21.42 -11.65 -2.27
N TRP A 51 -20.70 -10.57 -2.60
CA TRP A 51 -21.15 -9.64 -3.64
C TRP A 51 -20.89 -10.19 -5.05
N PHE A 52 -19.79 -10.93 -5.21
CA PHE A 52 -19.34 -11.51 -6.47
C PHE A 52 -19.75 -12.99 -6.64
N THR A 53 -20.61 -13.54 -5.78
CA THR A 53 -21.11 -14.91 -5.95
C THR A 53 -21.80 -15.08 -7.30
N VAL A 54 -21.14 -15.84 -8.19
CA VAL A 54 -21.74 -16.55 -9.34
C VAL A 54 -22.17 -15.68 -10.53
N SER A 55 -21.27 -14.90 -11.14
CA SER A 55 -21.54 -14.41 -12.50
C SER A 55 -20.41 -14.61 -13.53
N GLU A 56 -19.16 -14.88 -13.12
CA GLU A 56 -18.05 -15.09 -14.07
C GLU A 56 -17.09 -16.22 -13.65
N THR A 57 -17.59 -17.38 -13.23
CA THR A 57 -16.72 -18.50 -12.84
C THR A 57 -16.16 -19.26 -14.06
N GLY A 58 -15.33 -18.56 -14.83
CA GLY A 58 -14.25 -19.11 -15.64
C GLY A 58 -12.87 -18.81 -15.04
N LEU A 59 -12.81 -18.44 -13.75
CA LEU A 59 -11.60 -18.02 -13.01
C LEU A 59 -10.55 -19.15 -12.91
N LYS A 60 -9.83 -19.37 -14.00
CA LYS A 60 -8.60 -20.15 -14.03
C LYS A 60 -7.45 -19.18 -13.82
N ILE A 61 -7.02 -19.03 -12.57
CA ILE A 61 -5.74 -18.39 -12.27
C ILE A 61 -4.62 -19.42 -12.46
N ASP A 62 -3.58 -19.06 -13.18
CA ASP A 62 -2.39 -19.91 -13.31
C ASP A 62 -1.50 -19.79 -12.06
N LEU A 63 -0.65 -20.80 -11.84
CA LEU A 63 0.19 -20.88 -10.65
C LEU A 63 1.20 -19.71 -10.53
N LYS A 64 1.66 -19.16 -11.65
CA LYS A 64 2.59 -18.03 -11.65
C LYS A 64 1.87 -16.76 -11.20
N SER A 65 0.70 -16.47 -11.75
CA SER A 65 -0.12 -15.32 -11.32
C SER A 65 -0.52 -15.45 -9.85
N ALA A 66 -0.94 -16.64 -9.41
CA ALA A 66 -1.28 -16.89 -8.02
C ALA A 66 -0.08 -16.64 -7.08
N SER A 67 1.10 -17.18 -7.42
CA SER A 67 2.30 -17.02 -6.58
C SER A 67 2.80 -15.58 -6.52
N LEU A 68 2.78 -14.83 -7.63
CA LEU A 68 3.16 -13.41 -7.63
C LEU A 68 2.19 -12.55 -6.81
N LEU A 69 0.88 -12.80 -6.91
CA LEU A 69 -0.13 -12.09 -6.12
C LEU A 69 -0.03 -12.44 -4.62
N MET A 70 0.21 -13.71 -4.27
CA MET A 70 0.47 -14.12 -2.89
C MET A 70 1.72 -13.45 -2.33
N LEU A 71 2.81 -13.42 -3.09
CA LEU A 71 4.04 -12.73 -2.69
C LEU A 71 3.78 -11.23 -2.47
N GLY A 72 3.06 -10.58 -3.39
CA GLY A 72 2.65 -9.19 -3.24
C GLY A 72 1.82 -8.96 -1.98
N GLY A 73 0.88 -9.86 -1.69
CA GLY A 73 0.06 -9.84 -0.47
C GLY A 73 0.89 -9.98 0.81
N ILE A 74 1.87 -10.90 0.84
CA ILE A 74 2.77 -11.08 1.99
C ILE A 74 3.64 -9.84 2.19
N LEU A 75 4.22 -9.30 1.12
CA LEU A 75 5.07 -8.12 1.18
C LEU A 75 4.29 -6.88 1.65
N ALA A 76 3.08 -6.65 1.13
CA ALA A 76 2.28 -5.47 1.46
C ALA A 76 1.60 -5.61 2.83
N SER A 77 0.87 -6.71 3.06
CA SER A 77 -0.04 -6.85 4.21
C SER A 77 0.62 -7.42 5.45
N PHE A 78 1.75 -8.13 5.32
CA PHE A 78 2.45 -8.69 6.46
C PHE A 78 3.79 -7.98 6.73
N ILE A 79 4.76 -8.11 5.84
CA ILE A 79 6.13 -7.60 6.07
C ILE A 79 6.13 -6.06 6.11
N GLY A 80 5.62 -5.43 5.06
CA GLY A 80 5.56 -3.97 4.96
C GLY A 80 4.72 -3.36 6.08
N GLN A 81 3.53 -3.92 6.33
CA GLN A 81 2.65 -3.44 7.38
C GLN A 81 3.26 -3.60 8.78
N PHE A 82 4.03 -4.66 9.05
CA PHE A 82 4.72 -4.83 10.33
C PHE A 82 5.71 -3.69 10.60
N PHE A 83 6.55 -3.35 9.61
CA PHE A 83 7.48 -2.23 9.72
C PHE A 83 6.75 -0.89 9.79
N PHE A 84 5.68 -0.72 9.01
CA PHE A 84 4.86 0.48 9.05
C PHE A 84 4.20 0.69 10.42
N TYR A 85 3.69 -0.36 11.05
CA TYR A 85 3.13 -0.30 12.41
C TYR A 85 4.18 0.00 13.47
N ARG A 86 5.38 -0.59 13.33
CA ARG A 86 6.51 -0.21 14.19
C ARG A 86 6.84 1.27 14.06
N ALA A 87 6.93 1.79 12.83
CA ALA A 87 7.19 3.21 12.59
C ALA A 87 6.06 4.10 13.14
N LEU A 88 4.79 3.77 12.88
CA LEU A 88 3.64 4.48 13.42
C LEU A 88 3.61 4.45 14.95
N LYS A 89 4.09 3.40 15.62
CA LYS A 89 4.19 3.43 17.08
C LYS A 89 5.26 4.39 17.59
N LEU A 90 6.39 4.46 16.90
CA LEU A 90 7.57 5.20 17.33
C LEU A 90 7.55 6.68 16.95
N GLY A 91 6.89 7.04 15.85
CA GLY A 91 6.87 8.41 15.32
C GLY A 91 5.47 8.90 14.94
N ASP A 92 5.36 10.17 14.60
CA ASP A 92 4.08 10.78 14.22
C ASP A 92 3.62 10.32 12.84
N ALA A 93 2.30 10.16 12.68
CA ALA A 93 1.72 9.78 11.40
C ALA A 93 2.04 10.81 10.30
N SER A 94 2.12 12.09 10.66
CA SER A 94 2.52 13.19 9.76
C SER A 94 3.95 13.07 9.22
N LEU A 95 4.83 12.33 9.87
CA LEU A 95 6.18 12.03 9.40
C LEU A 95 6.24 10.65 8.72
N VAL A 96 5.68 9.64 9.37
CA VAL A 96 5.75 8.24 8.93
C VAL A 96 5.03 8.04 7.59
N VAL A 97 3.88 8.68 7.38
CA VAL A 97 3.10 8.51 6.16
C VAL A 97 3.81 9.11 4.94
N PRO A 98 4.30 10.37 4.95
CA PRO A 98 5.04 10.92 3.82
C PRO A 98 6.35 10.17 3.53
N VAL A 99 7.06 9.70 4.57
CA VAL A 99 8.25 8.85 4.36
C VAL A 99 7.85 7.51 3.73
N GLY A 100 6.78 6.88 4.18
CA GLY A 100 6.26 5.66 3.54
C GLY A 100 5.84 5.89 2.09
N ALA A 101 5.35 7.09 1.77
CA ALA A 101 4.96 7.50 0.43
C ALA A 101 6.16 7.73 -0.53
N THR A 102 7.40 7.41 -0.15
CA THR A 102 8.54 7.31 -1.08
C THR A 102 8.54 6.01 -1.89
N TYR A 103 7.67 5.04 -1.58
CA TYR A 103 7.62 3.78 -2.33
C TYR A 103 7.43 3.91 -3.85
N PRO A 104 6.80 4.97 -4.42
CA PRO A 104 6.74 5.17 -5.87
C PRO A 104 8.12 5.22 -6.54
N LEU A 105 9.18 5.59 -5.80
CA LEU A 105 10.56 5.54 -6.29
C LEU A 105 11.00 4.10 -6.57
N VAL A 106 10.76 3.22 -5.60
CA VAL A 106 11.05 1.79 -5.72
C VAL A 106 10.20 1.20 -6.84
N SER A 107 8.91 1.56 -6.89
CA SER A 107 8.01 1.11 -7.96
C SER A 107 8.45 1.58 -9.35
N PHE A 108 8.95 2.81 -9.48
CA PHE A 108 9.45 3.33 -10.75
C PHE A 108 10.70 2.59 -11.21
N VAL A 109 11.67 2.38 -10.32
CA VAL A 109 12.89 1.62 -10.63
C VAL A 109 12.53 0.19 -11.04
N LEU A 110 11.63 -0.47 -10.31
CA LEU A 110 11.16 -1.81 -10.67
C LEU A 110 10.37 -1.82 -11.99
N ALA A 111 9.56 -0.78 -12.27
CA ALA A 111 8.83 -0.67 -13.52
C ALA A 111 9.79 -0.56 -14.73
N VAL A 112 10.88 0.17 -14.58
CA VAL A 112 11.92 0.27 -15.63
C VAL A 112 12.68 -1.06 -15.77
N LEU A 113 13.12 -1.66 -14.66
CA LEU A 113 13.99 -2.84 -14.69
C LEU A 113 13.26 -4.14 -15.00
N VAL A 114 12.07 -4.32 -14.46
CA VAL A 114 11.29 -5.58 -14.52
C VAL A 114 10.19 -5.52 -15.57
N LEU A 115 9.47 -4.39 -15.65
CA LEU A 115 8.40 -4.22 -16.64
C LEU A 115 8.89 -3.58 -17.95
N HIS A 116 10.17 -3.17 -18.02
CA HIS A 116 10.77 -2.52 -19.18
C HIS A 116 9.99 -1.28 -19.65
N GLU A 117 9.39 -0.54 -18.72
CA GLU A 117 8.67 0.69 -19.05
C GLU A 117 9.61 1.78 -19.59
N LYS A 118 9.12 2.53 -20.59
CA LYS A 118 9.86 3.67 -21.13
C LYS A 118 9.94 4.79 -20.10
N ILE A 119 11.15 5.30 -19.89
CA ILE A 119 11.38 6.49 -19.09
C ILE A 119 11.07 7.71 -19.95
N THR A 120 10.20 8.58 -19.45
CA THR A 120 9.95 9.89 -20.05
C THR A 120 10.52 10.99 -19.14
N PRO A 121 11.02 12.11 -19.69
CA PRO A 121 11.53 13.21 -18.88
C PRO A 121 10.52 13.73 -17.85
N GLY A 122 9.23 13.76 -18.22
CA GLY A 122 8.15 14.17 -17.31
C GLY A 122 7.99 13.25 -16.10
N ARG A 123 8.14 11.93 -16.27
CA ARG A 123 8.09 10.96 -15.15
C ARG A 123 9.27 11.17 -14.19
N ILE A 124 10.47 11.36 -14.72
CA ILE A 124 11.67 11.66 -13.89
C ILE A 124 11.44 12.93 -13.07
N PHE A 125 10.96 13.99 -13.73
CA PHE A 125 10.74 15.28 -13.05
C PHE A 125 9.67 15.18 -11.95
N GLY A 126 8.56 14.49 -12.21
CA GLY A 126 7.53 14.25 -11.20
C GLY A 126 8.06 13.47 -9.99
N ILE A 127 8.88 12.46 -10.22
CA ILE A 127 9.55 11.67 -9.17
C ILE A 127 10.48 12.54 -8.32
N LEU A 128 11.29 13.39 -8.96
CA LEU A 128 12.17 14.33 -8.26
C LEU A 128 11.37 15.32 -7.40
N MET A 129 10.22 15.80 -7.89
CA MET A 129 9.33 16.67 -7.10
C MET A 129 8.73 15.94 -5.88
N ILE A 130 8.33 14.67 -6.03
CA ILE A 130 7.85 13.86 -4.90
C ILE A 130 8.97 13.71 -3.85
N ILE A 131 10.20 13.41 -4.27
CA ILE A 131 11.36 13.31 -3.36
C ILE A 131 11.57 14.63 -2.63
N ALA A 132 11.62 15.74 -3.36
CA ALA A 132 11.85 17.06 -2.79
C ALA A 132 10.76 17.39 -1.75
N GLY A 133 9.49 17.13 -2.07
CA GLY A 133 8.38 17.32 -1.13
C GLY A 133 8.55 16.52 0.16
N ILE A 134 8.94 15.24 0.07
CA ILE A 134 9.12 14.39 1.24
C ILE A 134 10.32 14.83 2.09
N VAL A 135 11.43 15.22 1.46
CA VAL A 135 12.61 15.76 2.17
C VAL A 135 12.27 17.05 2.93
N LEU A 136 11.44 17.92 2.34
CA LEU A 136 10.96 19.13 3.01
C LEU A 136 10.05 18.81 4.21
N ILE A 137 9.13 17.85 4.06
CA ILE A 137 8.21 17.43 5.14
C ILE A 137 8.98 16.83 6.32
N LYS A 138 10.08 16.11 6.06
CA LYS A 138 10.90 15.50 7.13
C LYS A 138 11.37 16.52 8.16
N GLY A 139 11.57 17.78 7.79
CA GLY A 139 11.82 18.93 8.68
C GLY A 139 12.80 18.65 9.84
N LYS A 140 14.12 18.76 9.58
CA LYS A 140 15.26 18.54 10.50
C LYS A 140 15.11 17.39 11.49
#